data_AF-A0A970AMB3-F1
#
_entry.id   AF-A0A970AMB3-F1
#
_cell.length_a   1.000
_cell.length_b   1.000
_cell.length_c   1.000
_cell.angle_alpha   90.00
_cell.angle_beta   90.00
_cell.angle_gamma   90.00
#
_symmetry.space_group_name_H-M   'P 1'
#
loop_
_entity.id
_entity.type
_entity.pdbx_description
1 polymer ?
#
loop_
_entity_poly.entity_id
_entity_poly.type
_entity_poly.pdbx_seq_one_letter_code
_entity_poly.pdbx_strand_id
1 'polypeptide(L)' 'MSKTLGVWHECLNLAIQAYNAGSYGIAAVIVDQDGTIVARGRNQLRDNEESCNQIKMTTS' A
#
# COMPACT_ATOMS: atom_id res chain seq x y z
N MET A 1 -13.87 13.43 6.37
CA MET A 1 -12.78 12.65 7.02
C MET A 1 -11.46 13.32 6.66
N SER A 2 -10.53 13.52 7.60
CA SER A 2 -9.23 14.13 7.27
C SER A 2 -8.50 13.26 6.23
N LYS A 3 -7.96 13.85 5.16
CA LYS A 3 -7.23 13.10 4.11
C LYS A 3 -6.10 12.26 4.69
N THR A 4 -5.39 12.79 5.68
CA THR A 4 -4.31 12.08 6.39
C THR A 4 -4.80 10.80 7.07
N LEU A 5 -6.00 10.80 7.66
CA LEU A 5 -6.59 9.59 8.25
C LEU A 5 -6.90 8.55 7.17
N GLY A 6 -7.34 8.98 5.98
CA GLY A 6 -7.57 8.09 4.84
C GLY A 6 -6.29 7.42 4.32
N VAL A 7 -5.17 8.16 4.28
CA VAL A 7 -3.85 7.64 3.88
C VAL A 7 -3.38 6.55 4.84
N TRP A 8 -3.46 6.80 6.14
CA TRP A 8 -3.10 5.79 7.15
C TRP A 8 -4.02 4.57 7.13
N HIS A 9 -5.32 4.79 6.93
CA HIS A 9 -6.28 3.70 6.83
C HIS A 9 -5.98 2.78 5.65
N GLU A 10 -5.63 3.35 4.48
CA GLU A 10 -5.21 2.56 3.33
C GLU A 10 -3.93 1.77 3.61
N CYS A 11 -2.93 2.40 4.23
CA CYS A 11 -1.67 1.75 4.58
C CYS A 11 -1.89 0.55 5.51
N LEU A 12 -2.77 0.70 6.51
CA LEU A 12 -3.14 -0.37 7.43
C LEU A 12 -3.90 -1.50 6.72
N ASN A 13 -4.84 -1.17 5.84
CA ASN A 13 -5.58 -2.17 5.05
C ASN A 13 -4.64 -3.02 4.19
N LEU A 14 -3.65 -2.40 3.54
CA LEU A 14 -2.64 -3.09 2.73
C LEU A 14 -1.73 -4.00 3.58
N ALA A 15 -1.34 -3.55 4.77
CA ALA A 15 -0.57 -4.35 5.71
C ALA A 15 -1.35 -5.58 6.20
N ILE A 16 -2.65 -5.41 6.49
CA ILE A 16 -3.54 -6.51 6.87
C ILE A 16 -3.70 -7.50 5.71
N GLN A 17 -3.86 -7.02 4.48
CA GLN A 17 -3.91 -7.89 3.30
C GLN A 17 -2.63 -8.72 3.12
N ALA A 18 -1.46 -8.10 3.27
CA ALA A 18 -0.18 -8.80 3.22
C ALA A 18 -0.08 -9.88 4.31
N TYR A 19 -0.46 -9.55 5.55
CA TYR A 19 -0.50 -10.51 6.64
C TYR A 19 -1.43 -11.69 6.36
N ASN A 20 -2.65 -11.41 5.87
CA ASN A 20 -3.63 -12.44 5.53
C ASN A 20 -3.19 -13.33 4.35
N ALA A 21 -2.38 -12.79 3.45
CA ALA A 21 -1.74 -13.54 2.37
C ALA A 21 -0.52 -14.36 2.84
N GLY A 22 -0.24 -14.43 4.15
CA GLY A 22 0.87 -15.20 4.72
C GLY A 22 2.23 -14.48 4.66
N SER A 23 2.25 -13.20 4.28
CA SER A 23 3.43 -12.35 4.20
C SER A 23 3.61 -11.51 5.49
N TYR A 24 4.63 -10.66 5.56
CA TYR A 24 4.75 -9.67 6.65
C TYR A 24 3.82 -8.49 6.42
N GLY A 25 3.15 -8.02 7.47
CA GLY A 25 2.25 -6.86 7.46
C GLY A 25 2.98 -5.53 7.31
N ILE A 26 3.65 -5.34 6.18
CA ILE A 26 4.40 -4.13 5.81
C ILE A 26 3.75 -3.56 4.56
N ALA A 27 3.48 -2.25 4.59
CA ALA A 27 2.90 -1.52 3.46
C ALA A 27 3.46 -0.10 3.40
N ALA A 28 3.36 0.49 2.21
CA ALA A 28 3.72 1.87 1.94
C ALA A 28 2.75 2.49 0.93
N VAL A 29 2.50 3.78 1.09
CA VAL A 29 1.74 4.58 0.14
C VAL A 29 2.53 5.85 -0.16
N ILE A 30 2.51 6.30 -1.40
CA ILE A 30 3.05 7.61 -1.80
C ILE A 30 1.86 8.54 -2.02
N VAL A 31 1.97 9.77 -1.50
CA VAL A 31 0.96 10.81 -1.67
C VAL A 31 1.54 12.03 -2.37
N ASP A 32 0.69 12.78 -3.08
CA ASP A 32 1.03 14.11 -3.60
C ASP A 32 0.91 15.20 -2.51
N GLN A 33 1.18 16.45 -2.90
CA GLN A 33 1.08 17.62 -2.03
C GLN A 33 -0.34 17.86 -1.46
N ASP A 34 -1.37 17.35 -2.14
CA ASP A 34 -2.77 17.49 -1.74
C ASP A 34 -3.23 16.33 -0.85
N GLY A 35 -2.35 15.37 -0.54
CA GLY A 35 -2.62 14.18 0.25
C GLY A 35 -3.37 13.09 -0.52
N THR A 36 -3.36 13.14 -1.86
CA THR A 36 -3.93 12.11 -2.73
C THR A 36 -2.95 10.96 -2.90
N ILE A 37 -3.41 9.71 -2.75
CA ILE A 37 -2.55 8.53 -2.93
C ILE A 37 -2.25 8.32 -4.42
N VAL A 38 -0.98 8.41 -4.78
CA VAL A 38 -0.46 8.24 -6.16
C VAL A 38 0.26 6.92 -6.38
N ALA A 39 0.61 6.19 -5.32
CA ALA A 39 1.13 4.83 -5.43
C ALA A 39 0.87 4.04 -4.14
N ARG A 40 0.78 2.71 -4.28
CA ARG A 40 0.52 1.76 -3.19
C ARG A 40 1.47 0.58 -3.31
N GLY A 41 1.93 0.06 -2.18
CA GLY A 41 2.73 -1.15 -2.11
C GLY A 41 2.48 -1.89 -0.81
N ARG A 42 2.51 -3.22 -0.87
CA ARG A 42 2.49 -4.12 0.29
C ARG A 42 3.55 -5.19 0.11
N ASN A 43 3.98 -5.80 1.20
CA ASN A 43 4.97 -6.86 1.14
C ASN A 43 4.36 -8.18 0.62
N GLN A 44 5.00 -8.80 -0.35
CA GLN A 44 4.48 -9.96 -1.10
C GLN A 44 5.40 -11.19 -1.05
N LEU A 45 6.38 -11.22 -0.13
CA LEU A 45 7.39 -12.28 0.01
C LEU A 45 6.87 -13.73 0.02
N ARG A 46 5.59 -13.94 0.35
CA ARG A 46 4.96 -15.26 0.46
C ARG A 46 3.59 -15.32 -0.23
N ASP A 47 3.22 -14.28 -0.97
CA ASP A 47 2.02 -14.36 -1.79
C ASP A 47 2.38 -14.92 -3.18
N ASN A 48 1.40 -15.55 -3.81
CA ASN A 48 1.51 -16.04 -5.19
C ASN A 48 1.06 -14.97 -6.19
N GLU A 49 0.94 -13.71 -5.77
CA GLU A 49 0.58 -12.63 -6.67
C GLU A 49 1.83 -12.11 -7.38
N GLU A 50 1.65 -11.47 -8.54
CA GLU A 50 2.74 -10.81 -9.22
C GLU A 50 3.30 -9.73 -8.30
N SER A 51 4.50 -10.00 -7.78
CA SER A 51 5.15 -9.19 -6.76
C SER A 51 5.39 -7.77 -7.27
N CYS A 52 4.50 -6.86 -6.95
CA CYS A 52 4.67 -5.41 -6.98
C CYS A 52 5.58 -4.96 -5.82
N ASN A 53 6.66 -5.70 -5.54
CA ASN A 53 7.77 -5.27 -4.65
C ASN A 53 8.47 -3.99 -5.17
N GLN A 54 7.98 -3.44 -6.28
CA GLN A 54 8.34 -2.16 -6.83
C GLN A 54 7.16 -1.21 -6.64
N ILE A 55 7.36 -0.14 -5.88
CA ILE A 55 6.45 1.00 -5.93
C ILE A 55 6.57 1.60 -7.33
N LYS A 56 5.59 1.33 -8.20
CA LYS A 56 5.51 1.89 -9.55
C LYS A 56 4.63 3.13 -9.52
N MET A 57 5.08 4.19 -10.19
CA MET A 57 4.26 5.37 -10.44
C MET A 57 3.06 4.95 -11.29
N THR A 58 1.84 5.09 -10.79
CA THR A 58 0.64 4.96 -11.63
C THR A 58 0.42 6.31 -12.30
N THR A 59 0.63 6.40 -13.62
CA THR A 59 0.24 7.57 -14.41
C THR A 59 -1.27 7.67 -14.49
N SER A 60 -1.77 8.91 -14.40
CA SER A 60 -3.18 9.30 -14.52
C SER A 60 -3.76 9.01 -15.90
#